data_AF-A0A945BWS6-F1
#
_entry.id   AF-A0A945BWS6-F1
#
_cell.length_a   1.000
_cell.length_b   1.000
_cell.length_c   1.000
_cell.angle_alpha   90.00
_cell.angle_beta   90.00
_cell.angle_gamma   90.00
#
_symmetry.space_group_name_H-M   'P 1'
#
loop_
_entity.id
_entity.type
_entity.pdbx_description
1 polymer ?
#
loop_
_entity_poly.entity_id
_entity_poly.type
_entity_poly.pdbx_seq_one_letter_code
_entity_poly.pdbx_strand_id
1 'polypeptide(L)'
;LADDSGLQVEALDGDPGIYSARYAGVDATDKDNIEKLILNMDQHSNRKAHFCCAMVFIHSANDPNPIIVEKHWDGELLREPIGVNGFGYDPIFYLPDRDCSSAQLQPKVKNEISHRGQALSELLKQLLSFE
;
A
#
# COMPACT_ATOMS: atom_id res chain seq x y z
N LEU A 1 -14.64 6.10 10.46
CA LEU A 1 -13.30 5.63 10.09
C LEU A 1 -13.30 5.34 8.61
N ALA A 2 -12.34 5.88 7.87
CA ALA A 2 -12.10 5.58 6.47
C ALA A 2 -10.59 5.52 6.22
N ASP A 3 -10.17 4.78 5.19
CA ASP A 3 -8.82 4.86 4.65
C ASP A 3 -8.86 5.02 3.12
N ASP A 4 -7.83 5.67 2.59
CA ASP A 4 -7.43 5.55 1.19
C ASP A 4 -6.00 5.05 1.13
N SER A 5 -5.72 4.15 0.19
CA SER A 5 -4.43 3.48 0.09
C SER A 5 -4.04 3.23 -1.35
N GLY A 6 -2.75 3.27 -1.61
CA GLY A 6 -2.21 3.04 -2.95
C GLY A 6 -0.73 2.70 -2.92
N LEU A 7 -0.25 2.21 -4.06
CA LEU A 7 1.16 2.00 -4.35
C LEU A 7 1.69 3.22 -5.10
N GLN A 8 2.85 3.73 -4.69
CA GLN A 8 3.56 4.78 -5.40
C GLN A 8 4.93 4.27 -5.82
N VAL A 9 5.31 4.54 -7.07
CA VAL A 9 6.58 4.08 -7.64
C VAL A 9 7.44 5.28 -8.00
N GLU A 10 8.63 5.35 -7.43
CA GLU A 10 9.52 6.52 -7.55
C GLU A 10 9.88 6.81 -9.01
N ALA A 11 10.14 5.77 -9.80
CA ALA A 11 10.53 5.91 -11.20
C ALA A 11 9.38 6.30 -12.15
N LEU A 12 8.13 6.28 -11.67
CA LEU A 12 6.92 6.66 -12.41
C LEU A 12 6.26 7.91 -11.80
N ASP A 13 7.04 8.77 -11.13
CA ASP A 13 6.55 10.00 -10.52
C ASP A 13 5.36 9.79 -9.55
N GLY A 14 5.34 8.63 -8.87
CA GLY A 14 4.30 8.28 -7.90
C GLY A 14 3.13 7.48 -8.44
N ASP A 15 3.05 7.19 -9.75
CA ASP A 15 2.07 6.25 -10.29
C ASP A 15 2.26 4.83 -9.71
N PRO A 16 1.19 4.03 -9.51
CA PRO A 16 -0.22 4.33 -9.77
C PRO A 16 -0.92 5.33 -8.82
N GLY A 17 -0.39 5.54 -7.61
CA GLY A 17 -0.94 6.47 -6.61
C GLY A 17 -2.43 6.22 -6.30
N ILE A 18 -3.23 7.28 -6.30
CA ILE A 18 -4.69 7.24 -6.05
C ILE A 18 -5.48 6.44 -7.11
N TYR A 19 -4.84 6.08 -8.22
CA TYR A 19 -5.41 5.24 -9.28
C TYR A 19 -5.08 3.77 -9.08
N SER A 20 -4.41 3.38 -7.99
CA SER A 20 -3.95 2.01 -7.72
C SER A 20 -4.98 0.91 -8.01
N ALA A 21 -6.23 1.06 -7.56
CA ALA A 21 -7.28 0.06 -7.79
C ALA A 21 -7.76 -0.02 -9.25
N ARG A 22 -7.54 1.04 -10.04
CA ARG A 22 -8.05 1.22 -11.41
C ARG A 22 -6.94 1.59 -12.39
N TYR A 23 -5.71 1.15 -12.12
CA TYR A 23 -4.54 1.58 -12.87
C TYR A 23 -4.62 1.15 -14.33
N ALA A 24 -5.13 -0.06 -14.59
CA ALA A 24 -5.40 -0.58 -15.93
C ALA A 24 -6.80 -0.23 -16.46
N GLY A 25 -7.62 0.53 -15.73
CA GLY A 25 -8.97 0.92 -16.11
C GLY A 25 -10.00 0.71 -14.98
N VAL A 26 -11.24 1.16 -15.21
CA VAL A 26 -12.32 1.12 -14.20
C VAL A 26 -12.69 -0.31 -13.78
N ASP A 27 -12.63 -1.26 -14.72
CA ASP A 27 -12.97 -2.67 -14.50
C ASP A 27 -11.73 -3.56 -14.37
N ALA A 28 -10.57 -2.97 -14.07
CA ALA A 28 -9.31 -3.69 -13.97
C ALA A 28 -9.29 -4.66 -12.78
N THR A 29 -8.77 -5.86 -13.01
CA THR A 29 -8.41 -6.79 -11.95
C THR A 29 -7.04 -6.47 -11.38
N ASP A 30 -6.70 -7.06 -10.22
CA ASP A 30 -5.35 -7.00 -9.65
C ASP A 30 -4.28 -7.47 -10.65
N LYS A 31 -4.61 -8.49 -11.45
CA LYS A 31 -3.73 -9.01 -12.49
C LYS A 31 -3.49 -7.97 -13.59
N ASP A 32 -4.55 -7.34 -14.11
CA ASP A 32 -4.41 -6.31 -15.16
C ASP A 32 -3.57 -5.12 -14.67
N ASN A 33 -3.79 -4.72 -13.42
CA ASN A 33 -3.03 -3.66 -12.76
C ASN A 33 -1.53 -4.02 -12.62
N ILE A 34 -1.21 -5.23 -12.18
CA ILE A 34 0.17 -5.75 -12.10
C ILE A 34 0.82 -5.77 -13.48
N GLU A 35 0.15 -6.34 -14.48
CA GLU A 35 0.70 -6.49 -15.84
C GLU A 35 1.03 -5.12 -16.44
N LYS A 36 0.13 -4.15 -16.30
CA LYS A 36 0.39 -2.77 -16.74
C LYS A 36 1.57 -2.15 -16.00
N LEU A 37 1.68 -2.35 -14.69
CA LEU A 37 2.76 -1.77 -13.90
C LEU A 37 4.13 -2.38 -14.23
N ILE A 38 4.20 -3.71 -14.40
CA ILE A 38 5.43 -4.38 -14.84
C ILE A 38 5.86 -3.84 -16.22
N LEU A 39 4.92 -3.73 -17.16
CA LEU A 39 5.19 -3.21 -18.51
C LEU A 39 5.74 -1.78 -18.46
N ASN A 40 5.10 -0.90 -17.69
CA ASN A 40 5.53 0.50 -17.55
C ASN A 40 6.92 0.62 -16.88
N MET A 41 7.32 -0.39 -16.11
CA MET A 41 8.59 -0.42 -15.41
C MET A 41 9.69 -1.19 -16.16
N ASP A 42 9.45 -1.71 -17.36
CA ASP A 42 10.38 -2.62 -18.06
C ASP A 42 11.78 -1.99 -18.23
N GLN A 43 11.80 -0.71 -18.63
CA GLN A 43 13.02 0.07 -18.89
C GLN A 43 13.57 0.80 -17.64
N HIS A 44 12.93 0.64 -16.48
CA HIS A 44 13.31 1.35 -15.25
C HIS A 44 14.15 0.44 -14.33
N SER A 45 15.37 0.91 -14.02
CA SER A 45 16.26 0.25 -13.07
C SER A 45 15.99 0.64 -11.62
N ASN A 46 15.54 1.88 -11.37
CA ASN A 46 15.05 2.29 -10.06
C ASN A 46 13.67 1.65 -9.83
N ARG A 47 13.59 0.73 -8.86
CA ARG A 47 12.35 -0.01 -8.57
C ARG A 47 11.76 0.32 -7.20
N LYS A 48 12.27 1.36 -6.54
CA LYS A 48 11.76 1.80 -5.25
C LYS A 48 10.27 2.15 -5.37
N ALA A 49 9.51 1.60 -4.44
CA ALA A 49 8.09 1.83 -4.32
C ALA A 49 7.70 1.83 -2.85
N HIS A 50 6.58 2.45 -2.53
CA HIS A 50 6.01 2.31 -1.21
C HIS A 50 4.49 2.20 -1.30
N PHE A 51 3.92 1.38 -0.43
CA PHE A 51 2.50 1.49 -0.16
C PHE A 51 2.25 2.64 0.81
N CYS A 52 1.21 3.42 0.57
CA CYS A 52 0.71 4.44 1.48
C CYS A 52 -0.67 4.06 2.01
N CYS A 53 -0.92 4.36 3.30
CA CYS A 53 -2.24 4.38 3.91
C CYS A 53 -2.46 5.75 4.54
N ALA A 54 -3.48 6.47 4.09
CA ALA A 54 -4.03 7.62 4.81
C ALA A 54 -5.31 7.17 5.51
N MET A 55 -5.30 7.14 6.84
CA MET A 55 -6.41 6.69 7.68
C MET A 55 -6.98 7.87 8.47
N VAL A 56 -8.30 8.05 8.39
CA VAL A 56 -9.01 9.19 8.98
C VAL A 56 -10.13 8.72 9.88
N PHE A 57 -10.11 9.21 11.12
CA PHE A 57 -11.22 9.07 12.07
C PHE A 57 -11.88 10.44 12.31
N ILE A 58 -13.20 10.46 12.16
CA ILE A 58 -14.07 11.59 12.53
C ILE A 58 -15.08 11.10 13.56
N HIS A 59 -15.26 11.85 14.64
CA HIS A 59 -16.21 11.50 15.70
C HIS A 59 -17.65 11.79 15.26
N SER A 60 -17.86 12.85 14.48
CA SER A 60 -19.16 13.24 13.92
C SER A 60 -18.99 13.91 12.55
N ALA A 61 -20.07 14.07 11.79
CA ALA A 61 -20.02 14.69 10.46
C ALA A 61 -19.48 16.13 10.45
N ASN A 62 -19.58 16.84 11.58
CA ASN A 62 -19.11 18.22 11.74
C ASN A 62 -17.86 18.31 12.65
N ASP A 63 -17.16 17.20 12.86
CA ASP A 63 -15.95 17.18 13.67
C ASP A 63 -14.87 18.09 13.07
N PRO A 64 -14.47 19.18 13.75
CA PRO A 64 -13.45 20.09 13.23
C PRO A 64 -12.03 19.55 13.37
N ASN A 65 -11.83 18.48 14.16
CA ASN A 65 -10.52 17.95 14.53
C ASN A 65 -10.43 16.45 14.22
N PRO A 66 -10.46 16.05 12.93
CA PRO A 66 -10.26 14.66 12.55
C PRO A 66 -8.88 14.16 13.02
N ILE A 67 -8.81 12.91 13.45
CA ILE A 67 -7.52 12.24 13.60
C ILE A 67 -7.11 11.72 12.23
N ILE A 68 -5.95 12.17 11.75
CA ILE A 68 -5.39 11.79 10.46
C ILE A 68 -4.05 11.11 10.71
N VAL A 69 -3.90 9.90 10.19
CA VAL A 69 -2.66 9.14 10.25
C VAL A 69 -2.26 8.74 8.84
N GLU A 70 -1.04 9.10 8.46
CA GLU A 70 -0.44 8.62 7.22
C GLU A 70 0.76 7.73 7.56
N LYS A 71 0.85 6.57 6.88
CA LYS A 71 1.99 5.66 6.99
C LYS A 71 2.39 5.13 5.63
N HIS A 72 3.70 4.97 5.46
CA HIS A 72 4.31 4.34 4.30
C HIS A 72 4.90 2.99 4.67
N TRP A 73 4.95 2.10 3.70
CA TRP A 73 5.68 0.85 3.78
C TRP A 73 6.57 0.76 2.56
N ASP A 74 7.88 0.95 2.78
CA ASP A 74 8.88 1.01 1.73
C ASP A 74 9.29 -0.39 1.26
N GLY A 75 9.53 -0.50 -0.04
CA GLY A 75 9.95 -1.73 -0.69
C GLY A 75 10.41 -1.48 -2.12
N GLU A 76 10.43 -2.54 -2.91
CA GLU A 76 10.84 -2.50 -4.30
C GLU A 76 9.89 -3.31 -5.18
N LEU A 77 9.82 -2.99 -6.48
CA LEU A 77 9.06 -3.78 -7.43
C LEU A 77 9.86 -4.96 -7.98
N LEU A 78 9.32 -6.16 -7.85
CA LEU A 78 9.78 -7.32 -8.60
C LEU A 78 9.49 -7.14 -10.10
N ARG A 79 10.19 -7.94 -10.91
CA ARG A 79 9.93 -8.06 -12.35
C ARG A 79 8.82 -9.05 -12.67
N GLU A 80 8.60 -10.01 -11.77
CA GLU A 80 7.59 -11.06 -11.92
C GLU A 80 6.89 -11.27 -10.57
N PRO A 81 5.59 -11.64 -10.57
CA PRO A 81 4.84 -11.88 -9.34
C PRO A 81 5.32 -13.15 -8.63
N ILE A 82 5.54 -13.07 -7.31
CA ILE A 82 5.90 -14.19 -6.44
C ILE A 82 4.98 -14.16 -5.22
N GLY A 83 4.49 -15.33 -4.80
CA GLY A 83 3.57 -15.45 -3.65
C GLY A 83 2.10 -15.42 -4.04
N VAL A 84 1.24 -15.82 -3.10
CA VAL A 84 -0.20 -16.05 -3.34
C VAL A 84 -1.10 -15.44 -2.27
N ASN A 85 -0.54 -14.95 -1.17
CA ASN A 85 -1.31 -14.30 -0.12
C ASN A 85 -1.55 -12.83 -0.48
N GLY A 86 -2.52 -12.21 0.19
CA GLY A 86 -2.80 -10.80 -0.01
C GLY A 86 -3.60 -10.51 -1.28
N PHE A 87 -3.44 -9.32 -1.83
CA PHE A 87 -4.22 -8.78 -2.96
C PHE A 87 -3.49 -7.62 -3.63
N GLY A 88 -4.05 -7.11 -4.73
CA GLY A 88 -3.48 -5.98 -5.45
C GLY A 88 -2.05 -6.26 -5.88
N TYR A 89 -1.16 -5.33 -5.61
CA TYR A 89 0.25 -5.39 -6.01
C TYR A 89 1.16 -6.22 -5.08
N ASP A 90 0.61 -6.90 -4.08
CA ASP A 90 1.41 -7.69 -3.13
C ASP A 90 2.38 -8.69 -3.79
N PRO A 91 2.00 -9.41 -4.86
CA PRO A 91 2.90 -10.36 -5.50
C PRO A 91 4.16 -9.74 -6.09
N ILE A 92 4.15 -8.44 -6.38
CA ILE A 92 5.30 -7.73 -6.96
C ILE A 92 5.95 -6.75 -6.00
N PHE A 93 5.45 -6.63 -4.76
CA PHE A 93 6.01 -5.71 -3.76
C PHE A 93 7.01 -6.45 -2.86
N TYR A 94 8.29 -6.27 -3.14
CA TYR A 94 9.42 -6.89 -2.46
C TYR A 94 9.85 -6.13 -1.22
N LEU A 95 10.24 -6.88 -0.19
CA LEU A 95 10.71 -6.40 1.11
C LEU A 95 12.18 -6.78 1.28
N PRO A 96 13.13 -5.86 1.03
CA PRO A 96 14.56 -6.16 1.12
C PRO A 96 15.02 -6.66 2.50
N ASP A 97 14.36 -6.20 3.58
CA ASP A 97 14.64 -6.61 4.95
C ASP A 97 14.22 -8.05 5.27
N ARG A 98 13.40 -8.66 4.40
CA ARG A 98 12.79 -9.99 4.60
C ARG A 98 13.05 -10.97 3.47
N ASP A 99 13.68 -10.50 2.39
CA ASP A 99 13.97 -11.27 1.18
C ASP A 99 12.75 -12.01 0.62
N CYS A 100 11.60 -11.33 0.57
CA CYS A 100 10.37 -11.90 0.04
C CYS A 100 9.41 -10.81 -0.48
N SER A 101 8.44 -11.19 -1.31
CA SER A 101 7.30 -10.32 -1.60
C SER A 101 6.34 -10.24 -0.41
N SER A 102 5.52 -9.20 -0.33
CA SER A 102 4.46 -9.12 0.68
C SER A 102 3.42 -10.22 0.51
N ALA A 103 3.22 -10.77 -0.70
CA ALA A 103 2.36 -11.92 -0.96
C ALA A 103 2.93 -13.27 -0.48
N GLN A 104 4.20 -13.33 -0.11
CA GLN A 104 4.79 -14.50 0.55
C GLN A 104 4.63 -14.47 2.07
N LEU A 105 4.33 -13.30 2.65
CA LEU A 105 4.08 -13.19 4.08
C LEU A 105 2.78 -13.88 4.46
N GLN A 106 2.76 -14.45 5.66
CA GLN A 106 1.51 -14.88 6.29
C GLN A 106 0.64 -13.65 6.57
N PRO A 107 -0.70 -13.72 6.41
CA PRO A 107 -1.59 -12.58 6.59
C PRO A 107 -1.40 -11.87 7.94
N LYS A 108 -1.18 -12.64 9.02
CA LYS A 108 -0.91 -12.08 10.36
C LYS A 108 0.34 -11.19 10.37
N VAL A 109 1.44 -11.67 9.80
CA VAL A 109 2.71 -10.92 9.77
C VAL A 109 2.55 -9.65 8.92
N LYS A 110 1.92 -9.76 7.75
CA LYS A 110 1.65 -8.59 6.88
C LYS A 110 0.83 -7.53 7.63
N ASN A 111 -0.20 -7.95 8.37
CA ASN A 111 -1.05 -7.04 9.12
C ASN A 111 -0.32 -6.30 10.26
N GLU A 112 0.77 -6.85 10.78
CA GLU A 112 1.57 -6.20 11.82
C GLU A 112 2.51 -5.12 11.25
N ILE A 113 3.03 -5.31 10.04
CA ILE A 113 4.13 -4.47 9.51
C ILE A 113 3.73 -3.58 8.33
N SER A 114 2.60 -3.85 7.67
CA SER A 114 2.18 -3.10 6.48
C SER A 114 1.78 -1.64 6.81
N HIS A 115 1.77 -0.79 5.78
CA HIS A 115 1.27 0.59 5.81
C HIS A 115 -0.06 0.72 6.58
N ARG A 116 -1.04 -0.14 6.29
CA ARG A 116 -2.35 -0.14 6.96
C ARG A 116 -2.27 -0.59 8.42
N GLY A 117 -1.46 -1.62 8.71
CA GLY A 117 -1.22 -2.08 10.09
C GLY A 117 -0.59 -1.01 10.97
N GLN A 118 0.44 -0.33 10.44
CA GLN A 118 1.09 0.80 11.10
C GLN A 118 0.13 1.97 11.29
N ALA A 119 -0.69 2.30 10.27
CA ALA A 119 -1.66 3.39 10.35
C ALA A 119 -2.72 3.12 11.42
N LEU A 120 -3.27 1.91 11.46
CA LEU A 120 -4.23 1.50 12.48
C LEU A 120 -3.63 1.52 13.89
N SER A 121 -2.41 1.01 14.05
CA SER A 121 -1.73 1.02 15.35
C SER A 121 -1.52 2.44 15.87
N GLU A 122 -1.10 3.36 15.00
CA GLU A 122 -0.91 4.76 15.35
C GLU A 122 -2.24 5.46 15.64
N LEU A 123 -3.28 5.20 14.85
CA LEU A 123 -4.62 5.73 15.11
C LEU A 123 -5.14 5.30 16.48
N LEU A 124 -5.00 4.01 16.83
CA LEU A 124 -5.41 3.49 18.13
C LEU A 124 -4.66 4.13 19.28
N LYS A 125 -3.34 4.37 19.13
CA LYS A 125 -2.56 5.09 20.16
C LYS A 125 -3.10 6.50 20.38
N GLN A 126 -3.41 7.23 19.31
CA GLN A 126 -3.96 8.58 19.43
C GLN A 126 -5.33 8.56 20.09
N LEU A 127 -6.23 7.65 19.67
CA LEU A 127 -7.55 7.50 20.28
C LEU A 127 -7.49 7.19 21.78
N LEU A 128 -6.60 6.28 22.19
CA LEU A 128 -6.45 5.87 23.58
C LEU A 128 -5.64 6.88 24.42
N SER A 129 -4.95 7.83 23.79
CA SER A 129 -4.23 8.91 24.49
C SER A 129 -5.14 10.05 24.96
N PHE A 130 -6.41 10.03 24.56
CA PHE A 130 -7.43 11.01 24.98
C PHE A 130 -8.25 10.58 26.22
N GLU A 131 -7.85 9.52 26.92
CA GLU A 131 -8.38 9.13 28.25
C GLU A 131 -7.52 9.63 29.41
#